data_AF-A0A6V7JRZ5-F1
#
_entry.id   AF-A0A6V7JRZ5-F1
#
_cell.length_a   1.000
_cell.length_b   1.000
_cell.length_c   1.000
_cell.angle_alpha   90.00
_cell.angle_beta   90.00
_cell.angle_gamma   90.00
#
_symmetry.space_group_name_H-M   'P 1'
#
loop_
_entity.id
_entity.type
_entity.pdbx_description
1 polymer ?
#
loop_
_entity_poly.entity_id
_entity_poly.type
_entity_poly.pdbx_seq_one_letter_code
_entity_poly.pdbx_strand_id
1 'polypeptide(L)'
;FSQLGEKVFQVPRPSLLTYLKRARITLRCSLEQLAVLYDALSKDARRQGFVKFSGYSDRVLKTLETSAEGGMGPQLQLILEKIVQRNEVTRDDTKARVAEAIKDLKQPGSQLNRELRRLLPLNFKL
;
A
#
# COMPACT_ATOMS: atom_id res chain seq x y z
N PHE A 1 -0.28 -4.22 -13.67
CA PHE A 1 0.85 -4.96 -13.06
C PHE A 1 1.17 -6.16 -13.94
N SER A 2 2.39 -6.28 -14.45
CA SER A 2 2.78 -7.32 -15.42
C SER A 2 4.12 -7.96 -15.07
N GLN A 3 4.07 -9.30 -14.97
CA GLN A 3 5.08 -10.31 -15.32
C GLN A 3 6.45 -10.31 -14.63
N LEU A 4 6.61 -11.22 -13.66
CA LEU A 4 7.69 -12.21 -13.59
C LEU A 4 7.12 -13.52 -12.99
N GLY A 5 7.60 -14.65 -13.48
CA GLY A 5 6.93 -15.95 -13.39
C GLY A 5 7.16 -16.75 -12.11
N GLU A 6 6.08 -17.30 -11.57
CA GLU A 6 5.85 -18.70 -11.18
C GLU A 6 4.38 -18.80 -10.75
N LYS A 7 3.71 -19.92 -11.01
CA LYS A 7 2.31 -20.12 -10.61
C LYS A 7 2.27 -20.43 -9.12
N VAL A 8 2.24 -19.40 -8.28
CA VAL A 8 2.21 -19.55 -6.82
C VAL A 8 0.85 -20.10 -6.37
N PHE A 9 0.85 -21.18 -5.56
CA PHE A 9 -0.33 -21.59 -4.81
C PHE A 9 -0.69 -20.48 -3.82
N GLN A 10 -1.78 -19.77 -4.10
CA GLN A 10 -2.21 -18.67 -3.23
C GLN A 10 -2.77 -19.21 -1.93
N VAL A 11 -2.12 -18.86 -0.83
CA VAL A 11 -2.76 -18.89 0.49
C VAL A 11 -3.83 -17.80 0.51
N PRO A 12 -5.08 -18.08 0.91
CA PRO A 12 -6.08 -17.04 1.10
C PRO A 12 -5.55 -16.03 2.11
N ARG A 13 -5.28 -14.81 1.65
CA ARG A 13 -4.87 -13.71 2.54
C ARG A 13 -6.14 -13.09 3.13
N PRO A 14 -6.45 -13.34 4.42
CA PRO A 14 -7.60 -12.71 5.06
C PRO A 14 -7.41 -11.19 5.08
N SER A 15 -8.51 -10.47 5.29
CA SER A 15 -8.46 -9.03 5.54
C SER A 15 -7.47 -8.74 6.68
N LEU A 16 -6.55 -7.81 6.45
CA LEU A 16 -5.56 -7.42 7.46
C LEU A 16 -6.26 -6.86 8.69
N LEU A 17 -7.30 -6.04 8.49
CA LEU A 17 -8.10 -5.51 9.61
C LEU A 17 -8.73 -6.63 10.44
N THR A 18 -9.28 -7.65 9.77
CA THR A 18 -9.88 -8.82 10.45
C THR A 18 -8.82 -9.61 11.21
N TYR A 19 -7.64 -9.79 10.62
CA TYR A 19 -6.52 -10.46 11.26
C TYR A 19 -6.06 -9.71 12.52
N LEU A 20 -5.84 -8.40 12.43
CA LEU A 20 -5.41 -7.57 13.57
C LEU A 20 -6.42 -7.63 14.73
N LYS A 21 -7.73 -7.57 14.42
CA LYS A 21 -8.80 -7.72 15.42
C LYS A 21 -8.77 -9.09 16.11
N ARG A 22 -8.59 -10.17 15.35
CA ARG A 22 -8.48 -11.53 15.89
C ARG A 22 -7.23 -11.72 16.75
N ALA A 23 -6.12 -11.12 16.35
CA ALA A 23 -4.86 -11.14 17.08
C ALA A 23 -4.88 -10.25 18.35
N ARG A 24 -6.00 -9.57 18.65
CA ARG A 24 -6.18 -8.67 19.79
C ARG A 24 -5.13 -7.55 19.85
N ILE A 25 -4.66 -7.11 18.68
CA ILE A 25 -3.73 -5.98 18.57
C ILE A 25 -4.52 -4.69 18.82
N THR A 26 -4.03 -3.83 19.70
CA THR A 26 -4.61 -2.50 19.90
C THR A 26 -4.48 -1.69 18.63
N LEU A 27 -5.61 -1.47 17.95
CA LEU A 27 -5.67 -0.69 16.72
C LEU A 27 -5.53 0.79 17.04
N ARG A 28 -4.38 1.36 16.66
CA ARG A 28 -4.24 2.82 16.56
C ARG A 28 -4.99 3.31 15.32
N CYS A 29 -5.47 4.55 15.35
CA CYS A 29 -6.21 5.15 14.23
C CYS A 29 -5.48 5.00 12.89
N SER A 30 -4.18 5.29 12.84
CA SER A 30 -3.37 5.14 11.62
C SER A 30 -3.18 3.69 11.19
N LEU A 31 -3.07 2.75 12.13
CA LEU A 31 -2.96 1.32 11.81
C LEU A 31 -4.26 0.77 11.21
N GLU A 32 -5.41 1.19 11.75
CA GLU A 32 -6.71 0.84 11.18
C GLU A 32 -6.90 1.43 9.78
N GLN A 33 -6.55 2.71 9.59
CA GLN A 33 -6.60 3.37 8.28
C GLN A 33 -5.74 2.65 7.24
N LEU A 34 -4.50 2.28 7.60
CA LEU A 34 -3.61 1.52 6.71
C LEU A 34 -4.13 0.11 6.42
N ALA A 35 -4.74 -0.56 7.40
CA ALA A 35 -5.33 -1.88 7.22
C ALA A 35 -6.53 -1.84 6.26
N VAL A 36 -7.38 -0.82 6.36
CA VAL A 36 -8.50 -0.59 5.44
C VAL A 36 -7.98 -0.30 4.02
N LEU A 37 -6.95 0.55 3.89
CA LEU A 37 -6.33 0.84 2.61
C LEU A 37 -5.74 -0.42 1.97
N TYR A 38 -5.01 -1.23 2.75
CA TYR A 38 -4.47 -2.51 2.30
C TYR A 38 -5.56 -3.46 1.81
N ASP A 39 -6.67 -3.57 2.55
CA ASP A 39 -7.77 -4.46 2.18
C ASP A 39 -8.47 -4.01 0.89
N ALA A 40 -8.64 -2.70 0.69
CA ALA A 40 -9.19 -2.12 -0.53
C ALA A 40 -8.29 -2.40 -1.75
N LEU A 41 -6.99 -2.07 -1.63
CA LEU A 41 -6.00 -2.34 -2.69
C LEU A 41 -5.90 -3.83 -3.01
N SER A 42 -5.91 -4.69 -1.99
CA SER A 42 -5.87 -6.14 -2.16
C SER A 42 -7.12 -6.65 -2.89
N LYS A 43 -8.29 -6.09 -2.60
CA LYS A 43 -9.55 -6.45 -3.27
C LYS A 43 -9.55 -6.02 -4.74
N ASP A 44 -9.04 -4.82 -5.03
CA ASP A 44 -8.90 -4.32 -6.39
C ASP A 44 -7.90 -5.15 -7.19
N ALA A 45 -6.72 -5.44 -6.62
CA ALA A 45 -5.71 -6.28 -7.23
C ALA A 45 -6.20 -7.71 -7.51
N ARG A 46 -7.01 -8.29 -6.60
CA ARG A 46 -7.69 -9.58 -6.83
C ARG A 46 -8.62 -9.54 -8.03
N ARG A 47 -9.44 -8.49 -8.13
CA ARG A 47 -10.37 -8.30 -9.25
C ARG A 47 -9.63 -8.17 -10.58
N GLN A 48 -8.53 -7.44 -10.60
CA GLN A 48 -7.70 -7.26 -11.79
C GLN A 48 -6.85 -8.49 -12.14
N GLY A 49 -6.88 -9.55 -11.33
CA GLY A 49 -6.15 -10.78 -11.59
C GLY A 49 -4.65 -10.70 -11.30
N PHE A 50 -4.18 -9.65 -10.58
CA PHE A 50 -2.76 -9.49 -10.27
C PHE A 50 -2.19 -10.55 -9.35
N VAL A 51 -3.08 -11.26 -8.65
CA VAL A 51 -2.72 -12.37 -7.78
C VAL A 51 -2.04 -13.53 -8.52
N LYS A 52 -2.17 -13.60 -9.86
CA LYS A 52 -1.54 -14.63 -10.69
C LYS A 52 -0.05 -14.35 -10.97
N PHE A 53 0.46 -13.19 -10.60
CA PHE A 53 1.84 -12.78 -10.84
C PHE A 53 2.60 -12.72 -9.51
N SER A 54 3.86 -13.12 -9.54
CA SER A 54 4.81 -13.00 -8.43
C SER A 54 5.81 -11.89 -8.71
N GLY A 55 6.29 -11.23 -7.66
CA GLY A 55 7.28 -10.16 -7.76
C GLY A 55 6.72 -8.80 -8.18
N TYR A 56 7.62 -7.85 -8.41
CA TYR A 56 7.35 -6.49 -8.84
C TYR A 56 8.01 -6.24 -10.20
N SER A 57 7.41 -5.39 -11.04
CA SER A 57 8.04 -5.01 -12.32
C SER A 57 9.24 -4.10 -12.08
N ASP A 58 10.20 -4.08 -13.00
CA ASP A 58 11.41 -3.24 -12.92
C ASP A 58 11.08 -1.76 -12.70
N ARG A 59 9.97 -1.29 -13.29
CA ARG A 59 9.48 0.09 -13.10
C ARG A 59 9.03 0.35 -11.67
N VAL A 60 8.36 -0.62 -11.03
CA VAL A 60 7.96 -0.54 -9.63
C VAL A 60 9.18 -0.62 -8.73
N LEU A 61 10.10 -1.56 -9.00
CA LEU A 61 11.35 -1.71 -8.26
C LEU A 61 12.20 -0.43 -8.29
N LYS A 62 12.36 0.19 -9.46
CA LYS A 62 13.04 1.49 -9.60
C LYS A 62 12.33 2.60 -8.83
N THR A 63 11.00 2.62 -8.86
CA THR A 63 10.22 3.59 -8.07
C THR A 63 10.50 3.39 -6.58
N LEU A 64 10.50 2.15 -6.10
CA LEU A 64 10.75 1.80 -4.70
C LEU A 64 12.17 2.16 -4.26
N GLU A 65 13.18 1.87 -5.08
CA GLU A 65 14.58 2.26 -4.85
C GLU A 65 14.72 3.78 -4.67
N THR A 66 14.17 4.56 -5.60
CA THR A 66 14.23 6.04 -5.54
C THR A 66 13.35 6.67 -4.45
N SER A 67 12.40 5.91 -3.90
CA SER A 67 11.41 6.43 -2.95
C SER A 67 11.89 6.48 -1.50
N ALA A 68 13.08 5.96 -1.20
CA ALA A 68 13.61 5.90 0.16
C ALA A 68 13.98 7.28 0.73
N GLU A 69 14.08 8.31 -0.11
CA GLU A 69 14.43 9.67 0.29
C GLU A 69 13.25 10.37 1.01
N GLY A 70 13.49 10.88 2.22
CA GLY A 70 12.52 11.69 2.97
C GLY A 70 11.65 10.96 4.00
N GLY A 71 11.82 9.65 4.18
CA GLY A 71 11.15 8.87 5.23
C GLY A 71 9.86 8.16 4.80
N MET A 72 9.26 7.36 5.70
CA MET A 72 8.16 6.46 5.34
C MET A 72 6.90 7.19 4.83
N GLY A 73 6.57 8.35 5.42
CA GLY A 73 5.41 9.14 5.01
C GLY A 73 5.48 9.61 3.54
N PRO A 74 6.53 10.39 3.18
CA PRO A 74 6.76 10.80 1.79
C PRO A 74 6.91 9.62 0.81
N GLN A 75 7.57 8.54 1.24
CA GLN A 75 7.69 7.32 0.45
C GLN A 75 6.32 6.72 0.11
N LEU A 76 5.46 6.52 1.11
CA LEU A 76 4.12 5.98 0.92
C LEU A 76 3.28 6.91 0.05
N GLN A 77 3.38 8.23 0.26
CA GLN A 77 2.69 9.23 -0.56
C GLN A 77 3.07 9.10 -2.03
N LEU A 78 4.38 9.05 -2.33
CA LEU A 78 4.90 8.93 -3.69
C LEU A 78 4.36 7.66 -4.37
N ILE A 79 4.37 6.52 -3.66
CA ILE A 79 3.86 5.25 -4.19
C ILE A 79 2.37 5.34 -4.52
N LEU A 80 1.56 5.88 -3.60
CA LEU A 80 0.12 6.03 -3.81
C LEU A 80 -0.21 6.99 -4.96
N GLU A 81 0.52 8.10 -5.07
CA GLU A 81 0.39 9.03 -6.19
C GLU A 81 0.75 8.37 -7.53
N LYS A 82 1.80 7.53 -7.57
CA LYS A 82 2.18 6.81 -8.79
C LYS A 82 1.13 5.79 -9.22
N ILE A 83 0.53 5.08 -8.26
CA ILE A 83 -0.56 4.12 -8.52
C ILE A 83 -1.76 4.84 -9.16
N VAL A 84 -2.12 6.02 -8.65
CA VAL A 84 -3.21 6.84 -9.22
C VAL A 84 -2.83 7.38 -10.61
N GLN A 85 -1.63 7.95 -10.75
CA GLN A 85 -1.13 8.49 -12.03
C GLN A 85 -1.13 7.44 -13.15
N ARG A 86 -0.88 6.17 -12.81
CA ARG A 86 -0.82 5.06 -13.76
C ARG A 86 -2.16 4.37 -14.00
N ASN A 87 -3.25 4.84 -13.37
CA ASN A 87 -4.55 4.18 -13.38
C ASN A 87 -4.48 2.70 -12.96
N GLU A 88 -3.60 2.39 -11.99
CA GLU A 88 -3.40 1.02 -11.50
C GLU A 88 -4.53 0.58 -10.55
N VAL A 89 -5.36 1.51 -10.08
CA VAL A 89 -6.56 1.25 -9.27
C VAL A 89 -7.81 1.46 -10.10
N THR A 90 -8.64 0.42 -10.20
CA THR A 90 -9.80 0.44 -11.09
C THR A 90 -11.09 0.79 -10.38
N ARG A 91 -11.30 0.30 -9.15
CA ARG A 91 -12.54 0.54 -8.40
C ARG A 91 -12.59 1.93 -7.75
N ASP A 92 -13.75 2.57 -7.83
CA ASP A 92 -13.93 3.92 -7.28
C ASP A 92 -13.86 3.97 -5.75
N ASP A 93 -14.32 2.92 -5.05
CA ASP A 93 -14.16 2.80 -3.60
C ASP A 93 -12.68 2.81 -3.20
N THR A 94 -11.84 2.13 -3.97
CA THR A 94 -10.40 2.03 -3.73
C THR A 94 -9.70 3.34 -4.10
N LYS A 95 -10.09 3.99 -5.21
CA LYS A 95 -9.60 5.32 -5.57
C LYS A 95 -9.90 6.35 -4.48
N ALA A 96 -11.11 6.35 -3.93
CA ALA A 96 -11.49 7.25 -2.85
C ALA A 96 -10.62 7.06 -1.60
N ARG A 97 -10.37 5.81 -1.21
CA ARG A 97 -9.48 5.49 -0.06
C ARG A 97 -8.03 5.88 -0.30
N VAL A 98 -7.52 5.69 -1.51
CA VAL A 98 -6.17 6.11 -1.88
C VAL A 98 -6.07 7.64 -1.85
N ALA A 99 -7.06 8.35 -2.38
CA ALA A 99 -7.10 9.82 -2.35
C ALA A 99 -7.16 10.38 -0.92
N GLU A 100 -7.97 9.77 -0.04
CA GLU A 100 -8.06 10.08 1.38
C GLU A 100 -6.70 9.87 2.08
N ALA A 101 -6.05 8.73 1.86
CA ALA A 101 -4.73 8.46 2.41
C ALA A 101 -3.66 9.46 1.91
N ILE A 102 -3.66 9.80 0.61
CA ILE A 102 -2.73 10.81 0.06
C ILE A 102 -2.98 12.17 0.73
N LYS A 103 -4.26 12.56 0.91
CA LYS A 103 -4.61 13.83 1.58
C LYS A 103 -4.08 13.85 3.01
N ASP A 104 -4.25 12.77 3.77
CA ASP A 104 -3.76 12.69 5.14
C ASP A 104 -2.23 12.69 5.19
N LEU A 105 -1.56 11.99 4.27
CA LEU A 105 -0.11 12.00 4.17
C LEU A 105 0.45 13.39 3.83
N LYS A 106 -0.27 14.18 3.03
CA LYS A 106 0.11 15.58 2.71
C LYS A 106 -0.07 16.53 3.88
N GLN A 107 -0.92 16.20 4.85
CA GLN A 107 -1.18 17.04 6.02
C GLN A 107 -0.18 16.72 7.13
N PRO A 108 0.76 17.62 7.47
CA PRO A 108 1.75 17.40 8.54
C PRO A 108 1.14 17.12 9.91
N GLY A 109 -0.07 17.63 10.14
CA GLY A 109 -0.82 17.49 11.38
C GLY A 109 -1.65 16.23 11.49
N SER A 110 -1.81 15.46 10.41
CA SER A 110 -2.61 14.24 10.45
C SER A 110 -1.96 13.19 11.34
N GLN A 111 -2.81 12.37 11.98
CA GLN A 111 -2.32 11.29 12.83
C GLN A 111 -1.44 10.32 12.01
N LEU A 112 -1.86 10.01 10.78
CA LEU A 112 -1.12 9.16 9.85
C LEU A 112 0.29 9.70 9.57
N ASN A 113 0.42 10.98 9.19
CA ASN A 113 1.73 11.56 8.91
C ASN A 113 2.63 11.56 10.16
N ARG A 114 2.07 11.93 11.33
CA ARG A 114 2.82 11.98 12.60
C ARG A 114 3.33 10.62 13.05
N GLU A 115 2.52 9.57 12.91
CA GLU A 115 2.93 8.21 13.27
C GLU A 115 3.98 7.66 12.31
N LEU A 116 3.82 7.89 11.00
CA LEU A 116 4.77 7.41 9.97
C LEU A 116 6.13 8.11 10.03
N ARG A 117 6.21 9.36 10.51
CA ARG A 117 7.50 10.07 10.71
C ARG A 117 8.46 9.35 11.65
N ARG A 118 7.92 8.53 12.58
CA ARG A 118 8.73 7.79 13.55
C ARG A 118 9.28 6.49 12.98
N LEU A 119 8.88 6.14 11.76
CA LEU A 119 9.24 4.89 11.11
C LEU A 119 10.26 5.14 10.01
N LEU A 120 11.16 4.19 9.85
CA LEU A 120 12.18 4.23 8.80
C LEU A 120 11.55 3.90 7.44
N PRO A 121 11.99 4.56 6.35
CA PRO A 121 11.56 4.18 5.02
C PRO A 121 12.04 2.77 4.68
N LEU A 122 11.31 2.14 3.76
CA LEU A 122 11.69 0.85 3.21
C LEU A 122 12.85 1.05 2.22
N ASN A 123 13.97 0.39 2.49
CA ASN A 123 15.12 0.38 1.59
C ASN A 123 15.08 -0.88 0.73
N PHE A 124 14.90 -0.67 -0.57
CA PHE A 124 15.01 -1.74 -1.56
C PHE A 124 16.40 -1.64 -2.20
N LYS A 125 17.23 -2.65 -2.00
CA LYS A 125 18.47 -2.83 -2.74
C LYS A 125 18.19 -3.86 -3.84
N LEU A 126 18.37 -3.45 -5.09
CA LEU A 126 18.31 -4.33 -6.26
C LEU A 126 19.61 -5.11 -6.42
#